data_AF-A0A2S9F2T0-F1
#
_entry.id   AF-A0A2S9F2T0-F1
#
_cell.length_a   1.000
_cell.length_b   1.000
_cell.length_c   1.000
_cell.angle_alpha   90.00
_cell.angle_beta   90.00
_cell.angle_gamma   90.00
#
_symmetry.space_group_name_H-M   'P 1'
#
loop_
_entity.id
_entity.type
_entity.pdbx_description
1 polymer ?
#
loop_
_entity_poly.entity_id
_entity_poly.type
_entity_poly.pdbx_seq_one_letter_code
_entity_poly.pdbx_strand_id
1 'polypeptide(L)'
;MTNADSRGKLPAFVMLAGTLISLSGLTWDIDWHLDVGPDSFFTLPHLFIYSGGAIAGLTSLVMVLRATAAQRNGQDPDPTVGGRAFKVLGVFAAPIGYLVGGIAAASFLLYGLYDEWWHGLYGFDVTVASPPHQGWLTSICVTMIGTAIVFAAAREHRWGRWGFMVAIAAFGQYASIQSGALADLNLGATIDWPTLTWLAIPLVCVLLGSQVVPRGGAIGTGLLTLVLSLATWSFASWAVGWYADLQHLALRDFVELGFPIDMVLIPAIVFVFGGIVELLLRW
;
A
#
# COMPACT_ATOMS: atom_id res chain seq x y z
N MET A 1 28.72 8.29 6.43
CA MET A 1 27.73 7.19 6.41
C MET A 1 28.49 5.90 6.64
N THR A 2 28.26 5.21 7.75
CA THR A 2 28.92 3.91 7.98
C THR A 2 28.28 2.86 7.07
N ASN A 3 29.07 1.87 6.61
CA ASN A 3 28.62 0.80 5.70
C ASN A 3 27.41 -0.03 6.20
N ALA A 4 27.03 0.09 7.48
CA ALA A 4 25.87 -0.56 8.07
C ALA A 4 24.55 0.14 7.69
N ASP A 5 24.50 1.47 7.77
CA ASP A 5 23.32 2.29 7.43
C ASP A 5 22.86 2.07 5.97
N SER A 6 23.81 1.86 5.05
CA SER A 6 23.50 1.64 3.63
C SER A 6 22.89 0.26 3.33
N ARG A 7 23.10 -0.75 4.19
CA ARG A 7 22.71 -2.14 3.89
C ARG A 7 21.21 -2.40 3.99
N GLY A 8 20.53 -1.70 4.90
CA GLY A 8 19.08 -1.79 5.10
C GLY A 8 18.27 -0.61 4.55
N LYS A 9 18.88 0.58 4.49
CA LYS A 9 18.18 1.79 4.05
C LYS A 9 17.70 1.72 2.58
N LEU A 10 18.61 1.44 1.65
CA LEU A 10 18.27 1.37 0.22
C LEU A 10 17.13 0.37 -0.07
N PRO A 11 17.21 -0.92 0.35
CA PRO A 11 16.14 -1.87 0.08
C PRO A 11 14.81 -1.47 0.75
N ALA A 12 14.83 -0.87 1.95
CA ALA A 12 13.61 -0.38 2.59
C ALA A 12 12.90 0.69 1.73
N PHE A 13 13.65 1.66 1.19
CA PHE A 13 13.08 2.69 0.32
C PHE A 13 12.68 2.17 -1.06
N VAL A 14 13.38 1.17 -1.61
CA VAL A 14 12.97 0.51 -2.86
C VAL A 14 11.64 -0.24 -2.66
N MET A 15 11.48 -0.94 -1.54
CA MET A 15 10.22 -1.60 -1.19
C MET A 15 9.09 -0.58 -1.03
N LEU A 16 9.34 0.54 -0.34
CA LEU A 16 8.37 1.64 -0.20
C LEU A 16 7.97 2.23 -1.55
N ALA A 17 8.94 2.46 -2.44
CA ALA A 17 8.67 2.94 -3.79
C ALA A 17 7.78 1.96 -4.56
N GLY A 18 8.05 0.65 -4.48
CA GLY A 18 7.18 -0.38 -5.05
C GLY A 18 5.76 -0.32 -4.49
N THR A 19 5.60 -0.17 -3.18
CA THR A 19 4.29 -0.01 -2.52
C THR A 19 3.55 1.24 -3.01
N LEU A 20 4.22 2.39 -3.12
CA LEU A 20 3.59 3.63 -3.58
C LEU A 20 3.25 3.62 -5.07
N ILE A 21 4.08 3.00 -5.91
CA ILE A 21 3.79 2.77 -7.33
C ILE A 21 2.54 1.89 -7.46
N SER A 22 2.48 0.80 -6.69
CA SER A 22 1.34 -0.11 -6.68
C SER A 22 0.05 0.60 -6.24
N LEU A 23 0.13 1.41 -5.19
CA LEU A 23 -0.99 2.19 -4.67
C LEU A 23 -1.51 3.24 -5.67
N SER A 24 -0.59 3.90 -6.38
CA SER A 24 -0.94 4.89 -7.42
C SER A 24 -1.60 4.23 -8.62
N GLY A 25 -1.09 3.06 -9.02
CA GLY A 25 -1.72 2.24 -10.04
C GLY A 25 -3.12 1.81 -9.61
N LEU A 26 -3.30 1.41 -8.35
CA LEU A 26 -4.59 0.93 -7.85
C LEU A 26 -5.66 2.02 -7.83
N THR A 27 -5.33 3.24 -7.40
CA THR A 27 -6.29 4.35 -7.49
C THR A 27 -6.65 4.68 -8.94
N TRP A 28 -5.68 4.59 -9.85
CA TRP A 28 -5.91 4.83 -11.28
C TRP A 28 -6.78 3.75 -11.91
N ASP A 29 -6.57 2.50 -11.52
CA ASP A 29 -7.31 1.34 -12.00
C ASP A 29 -8.78 1.40 -11.59
N ILE A 30 -9.05 1.78 -10.35
CA ILE A 30 -10.42 2.01 -9.85
C ILE A 30 -11.14 3.05 -10.72
N ASP A 31 -10.53 4.23 -10.92
CA ASP A 31 -11.14 5.26 -11.76
C ASP A 31 -11.29 4.78 -13.22
N TRP A 32 -10.33 4.01 -13.74
CA TRP A 32 -10.40 3.44 -15.11
C TRP A 32 -11.61 2.52 -15.29
N HIS A 33 -11.85 1.63 -14.33
CA HIS A 33 -12.99 0.72 -14.32
C HIS A 33 -14.33 1.44 -14.16
N LEU A 34 -14.36 2.50 -13.35
CA LEU A 34 -15.56 3.30 -13.10
C LEU A 34 -15.92 4.18 -14.31
N ASP A 35 -14.92 4.84 -14.90
CA ASP A 35 -15.12 5.94 -15.83
C ASP A 35 -14.99 5.55 -17.31
N VAL A 36 -14.34 4.44 -17.64
CA VAL A 36 -14.10 4.01 -19.03
C VAL A 36 -14.71 2.64 -19.28
N GLY A 37 -14.12 1.58 -18.73
CA GLY A 37 -14.69 0.22 -18.75
C GLY A 37 -14.10 -0.81 -19.73
N PRO A 38 -13.50 -0.49 -20.89
CA PRO A 38 -12.66 -1.43 -21.62
C PRO A 38 -11.35 -1.63 -20.87
N ASP A 39 -11.05 -2.87 -20.54
CA ASP A 39 -9.85 -3.21 -19.80
C ASP A 39 -9.13 -4.40 -20.46
N SER A 40 -7.90 -4.66 -20.06
CA SER A 40 -7.11 -5.81 -20.47
C SER A 40 -6.07 -6.06 -19.38
N PHE A 41 -5.52 -7.28 -19.33
CA PHE A 41 -4.46 -7.61 -18.39
C PHE A 41 -3.27 -6.62 -18.40
N PHE A 42 -3.02 -5.95 -19.52
CA PHE A 42 -1.87 -5.06 -19.70
C PHE A 42 -2.24 -3.58 -19.85
N THR A 43 -3.34 -3.13 -19.24
CA THR A 43 -3.59 -1.69 -19.14
C THR A 43 -2.50 -0.99 -18.31
N LEU A 44 -2.29 0.30 -18.57
CA LEU A 44 -1.27 1.07 -17.83
C LEU A 44 -1.49 1.08 -16.31
N PRO A 45 -2.72 1.19 -15.77
CA PRO A 45 -2.98 1.01 -14.33
C PRO A 45 -2.47 -0.35 -13.83
N HIS A 46 -2.84 -1.46 -14.49
CA HIS A 46 -2.34 -2.80 -14.16
C HIS A 46 -0.80 -2.90 -14.17
N LEU A 47 -0.14 -2.31 -15.16
CA LEU A 47 1.32 -2.30 -15.22
C LEU A 47 1.97 -1.54 -14.06
N PHE A 48 1.36 -0.46 -13.56
CA PHE A 48 1.80 0.20 -12.33
C PHE A 48 1.64 -0.73 -11.13
N ILE A 49 0.50 -1.40 -11.02
CA ILE A 49 0.20 -2.26 -9.88
C ILE A 49 1.15 -3.46 -9.84
N TYR A 50 1.34 -4.13 -10.99
CA TYR A 50 2.26 -5.26 -11.14
C TYR A 50 3.72 -4.87 -10.96
N SER A 51 4.16 -3.75 -11.51
CA SER A 51 5.54 -3.30 -11.34
C SER A 51 5.84 -2.96 -9.88
N GLY A 52 4.91 -2.30 -9.19
CA GLY A 52 5.04 -2.02 -7.76
C GLY A 52 5.12 -3.29 -6.90
N GLY A 53 4.23 -4.26 -7.15
CA GLY A 53 4.25 -5.57 -6.49
C GLY A 53 5.54 -6.36 -6.77
N ALA A 54 6.01 -6.35 -8.03
CA ALA A 54 7.26 -7.00 -8.42
C ALA A 54 8.49 -6.37 -7.75
N ILE A 55 8.55 -5.03 -7.66
CA ILE A 55 9.62 -4.32 -6.95
C ILE A 55 9.65 -4.74 -5.47
N ALA A 56 8.50 -4.77 -4.80
CA ALA A 56 8.41 -5.17 -3.40
C ALA A 56 8.80 -6.65 -3.18
N GLY A 57 8.33 -7.54 -4.05
CA GLY A 57 8.61 -8.97 -4.01
C GLY A 57 10.08 -9.30 -4.28
N LEU A 58 10.67 -8.72 -5.33
CA LEU A 58 12.08 -8.93 -5.68
C LEU A 58 13.01 -8.34 -4.61
N THR A 59 12.68 -7.17 -4.07
CA THR A 59 13.42 -6.59 -2.95
C THR A 59 13.38 -7.52 -1.74
N SER A 60 12.21 -8.04 -1.41
CA SER A 60 12.02 -9.00 -0.33
C SER A 60 12.85 -10.27 -0.53
N LEU A 61 12.79 -10.86 -1.73
CA LEU A 61 13.58 -12.05 -2.08
C LEU A 61 15.08 -11.80 -1.94
N VAL A 62 15.59 -10.69 -2.49
CA VAL A 62 17.00 -10.31 -2.37
C VAL A 62 17.41 -10.20 -0.91
N MET A 63 16.58 -9.59 -0.07
CA MET A 63 16.90 -9.41 1.35
C MET A 63 16.87 -10.71 2.14
N VAL A 64 15.95 -11.64 1.84
CA VAL A 64 15.96 -13.00 2.39
C VAL A 64 17.22 -13.76 1.97
N LEU A 65 17.61 -13.70 0.69
CA LEU A 65 18.82 -14.36 0.19
C LEU A 65 20.09 -13.77 0.82
N ARG A 66 20.16 -12.45 0.98
CA ARG A 66 21.28 -11.77 1.66
C ARG A 66 21.39 -12.17 3.13
N ALA A 67 20.28 -12.18 3.86
CA ALA A 67 20.26 -12.62 5.26
C ALA A 67 20.65 -14.11 5.38
N THR A 68 20.17 -14.95 4.47
CA THR A 68 20.53 -16.38 4.41
C THR A 68 22.03 -16.57 4.15
N ALA A 69 22.61 -15.83 3.21
CA ALA A 69 24.04 -15.88 2.92
C ALA A 69 24.89 -15.41 4.10
N ALA A 70 24.48 -14.34 4.79
CA ALA A 70 25.15 -13.86 5.99
C ALA A 70 25.16 -14.94 7.09
N GLN A 71 24.01 -15.56 7.37
CA GLN A 71 23.90 -16.63 8.37
C GLN A 71 24.78 -17.84 8.02
N ARG A 72 24.84 -18.24 6.74
CA ARG A 72 25.71 -19.33 6.27
C ARG A 72 27.20 -19.02 6.43
N ASN A 73 27.58 -17.75 6.36
CA ASN A 73 28.94 -17.27 6.57
C ASN A 73 29.26 -17.01 8.06
N GLY A 74 28.42 -17.49 8.99
CA GLY A 74 28.63 -17.36 10.43
C GLY A 74 28.35 -15.95 10.99
N GLN A 75 27.63 -15.10 10.24
CA GLN A 75 27.22 -13.78 10.67
C GLN A 75 25.74 -13.78 11.05
N ASP A 76 25.39 -13.20 12.19
CA ASP A 76 23.98 -13.04 12.56
C ASP A 76 23.34 -11.89 11.76
N PRO A 77 22.17 -12.11 11.12
CA PRO A 77 21.46 -11.04 10.43
C PRO A 77 21.07 -9.91 11.39
N ASP A 78 21.43 -8.68 11.00
CA ASP A 78 21.11 -7.47 11.76
C ASP A 78 19.57 -7.25 11.83
N PRO A 79 18.96 -7.27 13.04
CA PRO A 79 17.52 -7.08 13.20
C PRO A 79 17.00 -5.72 12.73
N THR A 80 17.85 -4.70 12.61
CA THR A 80 17.45 -3.38 12.07
C THR A 80 17.10 -3.45 10.58
N VAL A 81 17.53 -4.52 9.90
CA VAL A 81 17.32 -4.75 8.48
C VAL A 81 16.09 -5.65 8.27
N GLY A 82 14.91 -5.08 8.46
CA GLY A 82 13.64 -5.78 8.20
C GLY A 82 13.12 -6.63 9.35
N GLY A 83 13.71 -6.52 10.54
CA GLY A 83 13.27 -7.20 11.76
C GLY A 83 14.00 -8.52 12.01
N ARG A 84 13.61 -9.21 13.09
CA ARG A 84 14.19 -10.51 13.45
C ARG A 84 14.02 -11.51 12.31
N ALA A 85 15.11 -12.21 11.98
CA ALA A 85 15.09 -13.26 10.97
C ALA A 85 14.53 -14.58 11.53
N PHE A 86 13.66 -15.23 10.76
CA PHE A 86 13.12 -16.56 11.03
C PHE A 86 13.65 -17.58 10.03
N LYS A 87 13.81 -18.83 10.45
CA LYS A 87 14.12 -19.92 9.52
C LYS A 87 12.85 -20.37 8.80
N VAL A 88 12.86 -20.24 7.49
CA VAL A 88 11.78 -20.68 6.59
C VAL A 88 12.24 -21.91 5.82
N LEU A 89 11.41 -22.95 5.81
CA LEU A 89 11.70 -24.26 5.19
C LEU A 89 13.02 -24.90 5.66
N GLY A 90 13.50 -24.54 6.86
CA GLY A 90 14.78 -25.01 7.41
C GLY A 90 16.03 -24.42 6.76
N VAL A 91 15.90 -23.62 5.70
CA VAL A 91 17.03 -23.20 4.84
C VAL A 91 17.23 -21.68 4.80
N PHE A 92 16.14 -20.91 4.72
CA PHE A 92 16.21 -19.47 4.46
C PHE A 92 16.10 -18.68 5.76
N ALA A 93 17.00 -17.73 5.97
CA ALA A 93 16.90 -16.73 7.03
C ALA A 93 16.12 -15.54 6.50
N ALA A 94 14.88 -15.37 6.95
CA ALA A 94 13.96 -14.37 6.42
C ALA A 94 13.64 -13.30 7.48
N PRO A 95 14.15 -12.06 7.36
CA PRO A 95 13.71 -10.94 8.20
C PRO A 95 12.21 -10.74 8.03
N ILE A 96 11.48 -10.62 9.13
CA ILE A 96 10.01 -10.72 9.14
C ILE A 96 9.30 -9.72 8.22
N GLY A 97 9.77 -8.49 8.09
CA GLY A 97 9.15 -7.50 7.19
C GLY A 97 9.27 -7.88 5.72
N TYR A 98 10.44 -8.37 5.31
CA TYR A 98 10.67 -8.89 3.96
C TYR A 98 10.01 -10.25 3.74
N LEU A 99 9.86 -11.08 4.78
CA LEU A 99 9.10 -12.32 4.67
C LEU A 99 7.62 -12.03 4.38
N VAL A 100 7.01 -11.14 5.16
CA VAL A 100 5.60 -10.73 5.00
C VAL A 100 5.40 -10.10 3.63
N GLY A 101 6.24 -9.13 3.25
CA GLY A 101 6.16 -8.50 1.92
C GLY A 101 6.41 -9.48 0.76
N GLY A 102 7.35 -10.41 0.91
CA GLY A 102 7.65 -11.41 -0.12
C GLY A 102 6.53 -12.43 -0.32
N ILE A 103 5.92 -12.93 0.77
CA ILE A 103 4.75 -13.81 0.68
C ILE A 103 3.57 -13.06 0.07
N ALA A 104 3.34 -11.81 0.50
CA ALA A 104 2.28 -10.98 -0.05
C ALA A 104 2.46 -10.72 -1.55
N ALA A 105 3.68 -10.42 -2.01
CA ALA A 105 3.97 -10.24 -3.43
C ALA A 105 3.82 -11.54 -4.24
N ALA A 106 4.14 -12.70 -3.66
CA ALA A 106 3.89 -13.99 -4.30
C ALA A 106 2.38 -14.28 -4.41
N SER A 107 1.61 -14.04 -3.34
CA SER A 107 0.15 -14.14 -3.34
C SER A 107 -0.47 -13.17 -4.35
N PHE A 108 0.02 -11.94 -4.41
CA PHE A 108 -0.40 -10.92 -5.37
C PHE A 108 -0.26 -11.42 -6.81
N LEU A 109 0.88 -12.04 -7.17
CA LEU A 109 1.08 -12.61 -8.51
C LEU A 109 0.08 -13.75 -8.79
N LEU A 110 -0.15 -14.63 -7.81
CA LEU A 110 -1.12 -15.71 -7.94
C LEU A 110 -2.54 -15.18 -8.16
N TYR A 111 -2.94 -14.15 -7.40
CA TYR A 111 -4.25 -13.53 -7.56
C TYR A 111 -4.39 -12.75 -8.86
N GLY A 112 -3.33 -12.10 -9.36
CA GLY A 112 -3.36 -11.49 -10.69
C GLY A 112 -3.51 -12.52 -11.82
N LEU A 113 -2.85 -13.69 -11.72
CA LEU A 113 -3.06 -14.77 -12.68
C LEU A 113 -4.47 -15.39 -12.57
N TYR A 114 -5.01 -15.45 -11.36
CA TYR A 114 -6.37 -15.90 -11.12
C TYR A 114 -7.41 -14.92 -11.69
N ASP A 115 -7.13 -13.62 -11.61
CA ASP A 115 -7.92 -12.54 -12.17
C ASP A 115 -8.02 -12.64 -13.69
N GLU A 116 -6.89 -12.83 -14.39
CA GLU A 116 -6.89 -13.04 -15.84
C GLU A 116 -7.72 -14.26 -16.26
N TRP A 117 -7.56 -15.37 -15.54
CA TRP A 117 -8.35 -16.57 -15.79
C TRP A 117 -9.85 -16.32 -15.56
N TRP A 118 -10.19 -15.57 -14.51
CA TRP A 118 -11.56 -15.21 -14.17
C TRP A 118 -12.21 -14.37 -15.27
N HIS A 119 -11.51 -13.34 -15.75
CA HIS A 119 -11.97 -12.51 -16.86
C HIS A 119 -12.11 -13.29 -18.16
N GLY A 120 -11.24 -14.27 -18.41
CA GLY A 120 -11.36 -15.18 -19.54
C GLY A 120 -12.63 -16.03 -19.54
N LEU A 121 -13.22 -16.31 -18.36
CA LEU A 121 -14.45 -17.10 -18.22
C LEU A 121 -15.72 -16.26 -18.11
N TYR A 122 -15.68 -15.19 -17.32
CA TYR A 122 -16.86 -14.40 -16.94
C TYR A 122 -16.94 -13.04 -17.64
N GLY A 123 -15.89 -12.62 -18.34
CA GLY A 123 -15.77 -11.28 -18.91
C GLY A 123 -15.33 -10.25 -17.87
N PHE A 124 -15.45 -8.97 -18.22
CA PHE A 124 -15.04 -7.87 -17.33
C PHE A 124 -15.94 -7.74 -16.12
N ASP A 125 -15.32 -7.49 -14.97
CA ASP A 125 -16.03 -7.27 -13.73
C ASP A 125 -16.76 -5.91 -13.76
N VAL A 126 -17.99 -5.92 -13.27
CA VAL A 126 -18.78 -4.70 -13.09
C VAL A 126 -18.48 -4.04 -11.73
N THR A 127 -17.85 -4.77 -10.81
CA THR A 127 -17.54 -4.35 -9.43
C THR A 127 -16.20 -4.93 -9.00
N VAL A 128 -15.51 -4.26 -8.08
CA VAL A 128 -14.22 -4.70 -7.48
C VAL A 128 -14.41 -5.90 -6.51
N ALA A 129 -15.64 -6.35 -6.31
CA ALA A 129 -16.00 -7.37 -5.34
C ALA A 129 -15.62 -8.81 -5.72
N SER A 130 -15.08 -9.06 -6.92
CA SER A 130 -14.83 -10.42 -7.38
C SER A 130 -13.77 -11.13 -6.51
N PRO A 131 -13.85 -12.46 -6.37
CA PRO A 131 -12.88 -13.23 -5.58
C PRO A 131 -11.40 -12.95 -5.91
N PRO A 132 -10.96 -12.83 -7.18
CA PRO A 132 -9.56 -12.48 -7.48
C PRO A 132 -9.19 -11.07 -6.98
N HIS A 133 -10.01 -10.05 -7.24
CA HIS A 133 -9.80 -8.69 -6.75
C HIS A 133 -9.64 -8.63 -5.22
N GLN A 134 -10.47 -9.36 -4.46
CA GLN A 134 -10.38 -9.37 -3.00
C GLN A 134 -9.05 -9.97 -2.50
N GLY A 135 -8.59 -11.06 -3.12
CA GLY A 135 -7.30 -11.66 -2.78
C GLY A 135 -6.11 -10.77 -3.18
N TRP A 136 -6.26 -10.06 -4.29
CA TRP A 136 -5.26 -9.12 -4.79
C TRP A 136 -5.13 -7.88 -3.90
N LEU A 137 -6.25 -7.24 -3.56
CA LEU A 137 -6.34 -6.16 -2.57
C LEU A 137 -5.74 -6.58 -1.22
N THR A 138 -6.12 -7.77 -0.73
CA THR A 138 -5.54 -8.32 0.51
C THR A 138 -4.02 -8.47 0.40
N SER A 139 -3.50 -8.86 -0.75
CA SER A 139 -2.05 -9.00 -0.97
C SER A 139 -1.33 -7.64 -0.99
N ILE A 140 -1.94 -6.59 -1.54
CA ILE A 140 -1.43 -5.20 -1.47
C ILE A 140 -1.40 -4.74 -0.01
N CYS A 141 -2.49 -4.96 0.73
CA CYS A 141 -2.61 -4.66 2.16
C CYS A 141 -1.48 -5.32 2.98
N VAL A 142 -1.23 -6.63 2.79
CA VAL A 142 -0.17 -7.33 3.50
C VAL A 142 1.23 -6.86 3.07
N THR A 143 1.41 -6.43 1.81
CA THR A 143 2.66 -5.82 1.34
C THR A 143 2.95 -4.48 2.04
N MET A 144 1.92 -3.66 2.24
CA MET A 144 2.01 -2.41 3.01
C MET A 144 2.39 -2.66 4.47
N ILE A 145 1.80 -3.68 5.10
CA ILE A 145 2.15 -4.11 6.47
C ILE A 145 3.61 -4.55 6.53
N GLY A 146 4.07 -5.37 5.58
CA GLY A 146 5.47 -5.79 5.47
C GLY A 146 6.42 -4.59 5.37
N THR A 147 6.08 -3.61 4.54
CA THR A 147 6.83 -2.36 4.38
C THR A 147 6.90 -1.57 5.69
N ALA A 148 5.79 -1.43 6.40
CA ALA A 148 5.75 -0.77 7.71
C ALA A 148 6.63 -1.50 8.73
N ILE A 149 6.61 -2.84 8.75
CA ILE A 149 7.48 -3.65 9.63
C ILE A 149 8.96 -3.40 9.32
N VAL A 150 9.34 -3.28 8.03
CA VAL A 150 10.73 -3.01 7.63
C VAL A 150 11.22 -1.69 8.22
N PHE A 151 10.43 -0.62 8.13
CA PHE A 151 10.81 0.67 8.70
C PHE A 151 10.71 0.72 10.23
N ALA A 152 9.74 0.01 10.82
CA ALA A 152 9.60 -0.11 12.27
C ALA A 152 10.83 -0.78 12.91
N ALA A 153 11.42 -1.77 12.22
CA ALA A 153 12.67 -2.41 12.65
C ALA A 153 13.85 -1.42 12.69
N ALA A 154 13.85 -0.41 11.82
CA ALA A 154 14.88 0.62 11.74
C ALA A 154 14.53 1.90 12.53
N ARG A 155 13.54 1.87 13.44
CA ARG A 155 13.03 3.05 14.16
C ARG A 155 14.05 3.79 15.03
N GLU A 156 15.21 3.20 15.31
CA GLU A 156 16.31 3.89 15.97
C GLU A 156 16.97 4.94 15.07
N HIS A 157 16.88 4.76 13.74
CA HIS A 157 17.36 5.71 12.76
C HIS A 157 16.28 6.71 12.34
N ARG A 158 16.69 7.95 12.05
CA ARG A 158 15.78 8.99 11.54
C ARG A 158 15.09 8.58 10.25
N TRP A 159 15.81 7.92 9.33
CA TRP A 159 15.24 7.46 8.06
C TRP A 159 14.21 6.35 8.26
N GLY A 160 14.40 5.49 9.27
CA GLY A 160 13.47 4.44 9.66
C GLY A 160 12.16 5.03 10.16
N ARG A 161 12.24 6.02 11.06
CA ARG A 161 11.09 6.76 11.58
C ARG A 161 10.26 7.44 10.50
N TRP A 162 10.90 8.20 9.61
CA TRP A 162 10.21 8.87 8.51
C TRP A 162 9.60 7.89 7.52
N GLY A 163 10.34 6.85 7.13
CA GLY A 163 9.80 5.82 6.23
C GLY A 163 8.64 5.05 6.86
N PHE A 164 8.66 4.82 8.19
CA PHE A 164 7.54 4.21 8.90
C PHE A 164 6.29 5.10 8.83
N MET A 165 6.42 6.40 9.07
CA MET A 165 5.30 7.35 8.96
C MET A 165 4.71 7.35 7.54
N VAL A 166 5.54 7.34 6.51
CA VAL A 166 5.06 7.27 5.11
C VAL A 166 4.37 5.93 4.83
N ALA A 167 4.93 4.81 5.31
CA ALA A 167 4.35 3.49 5.09
C ALA A 167 2.96 3.34 5.74
N ILE A 168 2.79 3.80 6.99
CA ILE A 168 1.49 3.75 7.67
C ILE A 168 0.51 4.81 7.14
N ALA A 169 1.00 5.94 6.62
CA ALA A 169 0.16 6.93 5.95
C ALA A 169 -0.38 6.38 4.62
N ALA A 170 0.45 5.67 3.86
CA ALA A 170 0.04 4.96 2.65
C ALA A 170 -1.00 3.88 2.99
N PHE A 171 -0.78 3.10 4.06
CA PHE A 171 -1.78 2.14 4.55
C PHE A 171 -3.08 2.80 4.99
N GLY A 172 -3.00 3.97 5.65
CA GLY A 172 -4.16 4.76 6.03
C GLY A 172 -4.95 5.29 4.82
N GLN A 173 -4.27 5.68 3.74
CA GLN A 173 -4.93 6.07 2.49
C GLN A 173 -5.59 4.86 1.80
N TYR A 174 -4.91 3.71 1.78
CA TYR A 174 -5.44 2.46 1.22
C TYR A 174 -6.74 1.99 1.89
N ALA A 175 -7.00 2.41 3.13
CA ALA A 175 -8.23 2.08 3.85
C ALA A 175 -9.50 2.45 3.06
N SER A 176 -9.50 3.55 2.30
CA SER A 176 -10.68 3.94 1.49
C SER A 176 -11.02 2.89 0.44
N ILE A 177 -10.00 2.32 -0.19
CA ILE A 177 -10.11 1.34 -1.27
C ILE A 177 -10.64 0.02 -0.71
N GLN A 178 -10.00 -0.50 0.34
CA GLN A 178 -10.39 -1.78 0.94
C GLN A 178 -11.81 -1.73 1.53
N SER A 179 -12.17 -0.62 2.17
CA SER A 179 -13.50 -0.42 2.75
C SER A 179 -14.58 -0.34 1.67
N GLY A 180 -14.30 0.36 0.55
CA GLY A 180 -15.21 0.40 -0.61
C GLY A 180 -15.39 -0.97 -1.25
N ALA A 181 -14.30 -1.68 -1.54
CA ALA A 181 -14.35 -3.01 -2.14
C ALA A 181 -15.09 -4.05 -1.28
N LEU A 182 -15.07 -3.90 0.05
CA LEU A 182 -15.83 -4.78 0.96
C LEU A 182 -17.31 -4.37 1.05
N ALA A 183 -17.63 -3.09 0.83
CA ALA A 183 -19.01 -2.60 0.82
C ALA A 183 -19.84 -3.29 -0.27
N ASP A 184 -19.24 -3.56 -1.42
CA ASP A 184 -19.88 -4.21 -2.58
C ASP A 184 -20.35 -5.65 -2.28
N LEU A 185 -19.78 -6.33 -1.27
CA LEU A 185 -20.21 -7.67 -0.86
C LEU A 185 -21.56 -7.68 -0.12
N ASN A 186 -22.12 -6.52 0.22
CA ASN A 186 -23.41 -6.34 0.89
C ASN A 186 -23.67 -7.37 2.01
N LEU A 187 -22.93 -7.27 3.11
CA LEU A 187 -22.98 -8.21 4.23
C LEU A 187 -24.27 -8.15 5.07
N GLY A 188 -25.29 -7.40 4.64
CA GLY A 188 -26.57 -7.26 5.37
C GLY A 188 -26.42 -6.60 6.74
N ALA A 189 -25.36 -5.83 6.94
CA ALA A 189 -25.07 -5.19 8.22
C ALA A 189 -25.94 -3.94 8.44
N THR A 190 -26.36 -3.74 9.69
CA THR A 190 -27.10 -2.53 10.10
C THR A 190 -26.21 -1.31 10.34
N ILE A 191 -24.90 -1.53 10.44
CA ILE A 191 -23.89 -0.50 10.68
C ILE A 191 -23.17 -0.23 9.36
N ASP A 192 -22.92 1.04 9.08
CA ASP A 192 -22.07 1.50 7.99
C ASP A 192 -20.59 1.20 8.28
N TRP A 193 -20.24 -0.08 8.18
CA TRP A 193 -18.88 -0.57 8.38
C TRP A 193 -17.86 -0.01 7.36
N PRO A 194 -18.20 0.22 6.08
CA PRO A 194 -17.28 0.87 5.14
C PRO A 194 -16.80 2.23 5.63
N THR A 195 -17.72 3.13 6.00
CA THR A 195 -17.35 4.45 6.54
C THR A 195 -16.60 4.33 7.87
N LEU A 196 -17.04 3.41 8.75
CA LEU A 196 -16.38 3.18 10.02
C LEU A 196 -14.91 2.75 9.83
N THR A 197 -14.65 1.82 8.93
CA THR A 197 -13.29 1.29 8.70
C THR A 197 -12.42 2.28 7.94
N TRP A 198 -12.97 2.99 6.96
CA TRP A 198 -12.29 4.08 6.25
C TRP A 198 -11.86 5.19 7.23
N LEU A 199 -12.65 5.49 8.26
CA LEU A 199 -12.26 6.43 9.30
C LEU A 199 -11.30 5.81 10.33
N ALA A 200 -11.63 4.65 10.90
CA ALA A 200 -10.91 4.10 12.06
C ALA A 200 -9.45 3.70 11.75
N ILE A 201 -9.19 3.10 10.58
CA ILE A 201 -7.85 2.62 10.19
C ILE A 201 -6.82 3.78 10.13
N PRO A 202 -7.06 4.88 9.40
CA PRO A 202 -6.09 5.97 9.36
C PRO A 202 -5.94 6.70 10.71
N LEU A 203 -6.97 6.74 11.56
CA LEU A 203 -6.83 7.24 12.94
C LEU A 203 -5.87 6.37 13.76
N VAL A 204 -5.97 5.04 13.65
CA VAL A 204 -5.00 4.11 14.28
C VAL A 204 -3.59 4.35 13.72
N CYS A 205 -3.45 4.61 12.41
CA CYS A 205 -2.15 4.93 11.81
C CYS A 205 -1.55 6.22 12.41
N VAL A 206 -2.36 7.26 12.64
CA VAL A 206 -1.93 8.48 13.34
C VAL A 206 -1.40 8.16 14.74
N LEU A 207 -2.12 7.32 15.50
CA LEU A 207 -1.69 6.90 16.83
C LEU A 207 -0.37 6.12 16.77
N LEU A 208 -0.21 5.19 15.81
CA LEU A 208 1.06 4.48 15.61
C LEU A 208 2.22 5.43 15.24
N GLY A 209 1.95 6.44 14.41
CA GLY A 209 2.91 7.48 14.06
C GLY A 209 3.42 8.24 15.28
N SER A 210 2.53 8.57 16.22
CA SER A 210 2.88 9.23 17.48
C SER A 210 3.84 8.42 18.36
N GLN A 211 3.74 7.08 18.31
CA GLN A 211 4.59 6.19 19.11
C GLN A 211 6.01 6.05 18.54
N VAL A 212 6.16 6.20 17.23
CA VAL A 212 7.47 6.05 16.55
C VAL A 212 8.20 7.38 16.41
N VAL A 213 7.46 8.48 16.27
CA VAL A 213 8.01 9.84 16.15
C VAL A 213 7.43 10.72 17.26
N PRO A 214 8.15 10.86 18.40
CA PRO A 214 7.60 11.48 19.62
C PRO A 214 7.14 12.93 19.48
N ARG A 215 7.63 13.67 18.48
CA ARG A 215 7.24 15.05 18.20
C ARG A 215 6.92 15.18 16.72
N GLY A 216 5.68 15.57 16.43
CA GLY A 216 5.18 15.72 15.08
C GLY A 216 4.76 14.41 14.41
N GLY A 217 4.84 13.26 15.11
CA GLY A 217 4.47 11.97 14.55
C GLY A 217 2.98 11.85 14.24
N ALA A 218 2.12 12.34 15.15
CA ALA A 218 0.68 12.26 14.96
C ALA A 218 0.22 13.17 13.81
N ILE A 219 0.53 14.47 13.90
CA ILE A 219 0.17 15.46 12.87
C ILE A 219 0.86 15.15 11.54
N GLY A 220 2.10 14.67 11.57
CA GLY A 220 2.86 14.33 10.37
C GLY A 220 2.29 13.11 9.65
N THR A 221 1.87 12.07 10.36
CA THR A 221 1.18 10.93 9.74
C THR A 221 -0.15 11.37 9.14
N GLY A 222 -0.94 12.18 9.86
CA GLY A 222 -2.21 12.70 9.32
C GLY A 222 -2.01 13.55 8.07
N LEU A 223 -0.99 14.41 8.06
CA LEU A 223 -0.62 15.22 6.90
C LEU A 223 -0.17 14.35 5.73
N LEU A 224 0.67 13.35 5.98
CA LEU A 224 1.13 12.43 4.95
C LEU A 224 -0.02 11.62 4.35
N THR A 225 -0.98 11.17 5.16
CA THR A 225 -2.18 10.48 4.66
C THR A 225 -2.96 11.40 3.72
N LEU A 226 -3.20 12.66 4.13
CA LEU A 226 -3.88 13.66 3.30
C LEU A 226 -3.12 13.94 1.99
N VAL A 227 -1.80 14.15 2.06
CA VAL A 227 -0.96 14.42 0.89
C VAL A 227 -0.95 13.23 -0.06
N LEU A 228 -0.85 12.00 0.45
CA LEU A 228 -0.88 10.80 -0.36
C LEU A 228 -2.25 10.63 -1.03
N SER A 229 -3.36 10.81 -0.29
CA SER A 229 -4.70 10.78 -0.87
C SER A 229 -4.89 11.83 -1.96
N LEU A 230 -4.47 13.07 -1.69
CA LEU A 230 -4.53 14.15 -2.68
C LEU A 230 -3.72 13.79 -3.93
N ALA A 231 -2.50 13.29 -3.75
CA ALA A 231 -1.60 12.98 -4.84
C ALA A 231 -2.12 11.81 -5.69
N THR A 232 -2.49 10.68 -5.08
CA THR A 232 -2.88 9.47 -5.81
C THR A 232 -4.24 9.63 -6.49
N TRP A 233 -5.24 10.20 -5.81
CA TRP A 233 -6.57 10.37 -6.39
C TRP A 233 -6.61 11.50 -7.44
N SER A 234 -5.87 12.60 -7.24
CA SER A 234 -5.78 13.63 -8.29
C SER A 234 -5.00 13.12 -9.50
N PHE A 235 -3.97 12.30 -9.28
CA PHE A 235 -3.25 11.62 -10.35
C PHE A 235 -4.17 10.66 -11.10
N ALA A 236 -4.95 9.83 -10.41
CA ALA A 236 -5.87 8.87 -10.99
C ALA A 236 -6.90 9.56 -11.91
N SER A 237 -7.59 10.57 -11.40
CA SER A 237 -8.59 11.34 -12.18
C SER A 237 -7.99 11.97 -13.44
N TRP A 238 -6.79 12.55 -13.34
CA TRP A 238 -6.08 13.07 -14.51
C TRP A 238 -5.64 11.96 -15.48
N ALA A 239 -5.08 10.87 -14.96
CA ALA A 239 -4.49 9.80 -15.74
C ALA A 239 -5.55 9.00 -16.52
N VAL A 240 -6.77 8.86 -15.98
CA VAL A 240 -7.91 8.27 -16.69
C VAL A 240 -8.22 9.05 -17.97
N GLY A 241 -8.45 10.37 -17.86
CA GLY A 241 -8.76 11.19 -19.03
C GLY A 241 -7.65 11.17 -20.07
N TRP A 242 -6.41 11.35 -19.63
CA TRP A 242 -5.24 11.29 -20.50
C TRP A 242 -5.11 9.94 -21.22
N TYR A 243 -5.29 8.83 -20.50
CA TYR A 243 -5.11 7.50 -21.08
C TYR A 243 -6.28 7.09 -21.98
N ALA A 244 -7.50 7.49 -21.65
CA ALA A 244 -8.68 7.28 -22.50
C ALA A 244 -8.50 7.99 -23.85
N ASP A 245 -8.06 9.25 -23.82
CA ASP A 245 -7.75 10.03 -25.03
C ASP A 245 -6.66 9.35 -25.88
N LEU A 246 -5.59 8.85 -25.23
CA LEU A 246 -4.51 8.12 -25.92
C LEU A 246 -4.97 6.81 -26.55
N GLN A 247 -5.93 6.12 -25.94
CA GLN A 247 -6.50 4.86 -26.45
C GLN A 247 -7.68 5.09 -27.41
N HIS A 248 -8.06 6.34 -27.67
CA HIS A 248 -9.25 6.69 -28.44
C HIS A 248 -10.54 6.08 -27.88
N LEU A 249 -10.64 6.03 -26.55
CA LEU A 249 -11.81 5.56 -25.82
C LEU A 249 -12.61 6.75 -25.28
N ALA A 250 -13.92 6.60 -25.25
CA ALA A 250 -14.81 7.56 -24.60
C ALA A 250 -14.90 7.24 -23.10
N LEU A 251 -15.08 8.28 -22.29
CA LEU A 251 -15.58 8.13 -20.93
C LEU A 251 -17.04 7.68 -20.98
N ARG A 252 -17.50 7.01 -19.93
CA ARG A 252 -18.89 6.60 -19.76
C ARG A 252 -19.80 7.82 -19.64
N ASP A 253 -21.07 7.61 -19.95
CA ASP A 253 -22.09 8.65 -19.85
C ASP A 253 -22.13 9.23 -18.43
N PHE A 254 -22.24 10.56 -18.35
CA PHE A 254 -22.32 11.33 -17.10
C PHE A 254 -21.06 11.36 -16.23
N VAL A 255 -19.91 10.87 -16.73
CA VAL A 255 -18.61 11.06 -16.08
C VAL A 255 -18.12 12.48 -16.32
N GLU A 256 -17.91 13.22 -15.24
CA GLU A 256 -17.22 14.51 -15.25
C GLU A 256 -15.92 14.39 -14.45
N LEU A 257 -14.78 14.39 -15.14
CA LEU A 257 -13.48 14.38 -14.48
C LEU A 257 -13.30 15.66 -13.68
N GLY A 258 -13.05 15.53 -12.39
CA GLY A 258 -13.00 16.64 -11.46
C GLY A 258 -12.12 16.35 -10.25
N PHE A 259 -12.01 17.34 -9.37
CA PHE A 259 -11.24 17.18 -8.15
C PHE A 259 -11.93 16.15 -7.22
N PRO A 260 -11.23 15.10 -6.75
CA PRO A 260 -11.84 13.97 -6.03
C PRO A 260 -12.12 14.31 -4.56
N ILE A 261 -13.07 15.23 -4.33
CA ILE A 261 -13.35 15.79 -3.00
C ILE A 261 -13.73 14.70 -1.98
N ASP A 262 -14.51 13.72 -2.41
CA ASP A 262 -15.00 12.62 -1.56
C ASP A 262 -13.84 11.75 -1.05
N MET A 263 -12.80 11.58 -1.88
CA MET A 263 -11.62 10.78 -1.53
C MET A 263 -10.64 11.51 -0.60
N VAL A 264 -10.84 12.81 -0.38
CA VAL A 264 -9.93 13.69 0.37
C VAL A 264 -10.54 14.15 1.70
N LEU A 265 -11.87 14.12 1.83
CA LEU A 265 -12.58 14.58 3.03
C LEU A 265 -12.15 13.85 4.30
N ILE A 266 -12.18 12.51 4.30
CA ILE A 266 -11.76 11.70 5.47
C ILE A 266 -10.27 11.90 5.78
N PRO A 267 -9.33 11.85 4.82
CA PRO A 267 -7.94 12.21 5.07
C PRO A 267 -7.74 13.60 5.67
N ALA A 268 -8.55 14.60 5.31
CA ALA A 268 -8.51 15.93 5.93
C ALA A 268 -8.96 15.90 7.40
N ILE A 269 -10.00 15.12 7.72
CA ILE A 269 -10.44 14.88 9.12
C ILE A 269 -9.32 14.18 9.91
N VAL A 270 -8.65 13.18 9.31
CA VAL A 270 -7.51 12.47 9.92
C VAL A 270 -6.35 13.42 10.20
N PHE A 271 -6.07 14.36 9.30
CA PHE A 271 -5.07 15.41 9.53
C PHE A 271 -5.41 16.29 10.73
N VAL A 272 -6.66 16.76 10.83
CA VAL A 272 -7.15 17.54 11.99
C VAL A 272 -7.02 16.73 13.28
N PHE A 273 -7.42 15.45 13.25
CA PHE A 273 -7.25 14.54 14.38
C PHE A 273 -5.79 14.38 14.80
N GLY A 274 -4.87 14.24 13.85
CA GLY A 274 -3.43 14.21 14.12
C GLY A 274 -2.93 15.47 14.84
N GLY A 275 -3.48 16.64 14.48
CA GLY A 275 -3.24 17.89 15.20
C GLY A 275 -3.74 17.86 16.65
N ILE A 276 -4.94 17.34 16.88
CA ILE A 276 -5.52 17.19 18.24
C ILE A 276 -4.66 16.24 19.09
N VAL A 277 -4.29 15.07 18.56
CA VAL A 277 -3.44 14.10 19.26
C VAL A 277 -2.09 14.70 19.59
N GLU A 278 -1.47 15.42 18.66
CA GLU A 278 -0.18 16.08 18.88
C GLU A 278 -0.27 17.15 19.98
N LEU A 279 -1.37 17.89 20.07
CA LEU A 279 -1.61 18.86 21.14
C LEU A 279 -1.76 18.15 22.49
N LEU A 280 -2.54 17.06 22.56
CA LEU A 280 -2.76 16.31 23.80
C LEU A 280 -1.50 15.63 24.34
N LEU A 281 -0.60 15.17 23.46
CA LEU A 281 0.67 14.54 23.86
C LEU A 281 1.74 15.54 24.32
N ARG A 282 1.53 16.85 24.11
CA ARG A 282 2.46 17.92 24.51
C ARG A 282 2.18 18.48 25.91
N TRP A 283 1.13 17.99 26.58
CA TRP A 283 0.82 18.24 27.99
C TRP A 283 1.13 17.02 28.83
#